data_AF-A0A971T3H1-F1
#
_entry.id   AF-A0A971T3H1-F1
#
_cell.length_a   1.000
_cell.length_b   1.000
_cell.length_c   1.000
_cell.angle_alpha   90.00
_cell.angle_beta   90.00
_cell.angle_gamma   90.00
#
_symmetry.space_group_name_H-M   'P 1'
#
loop_
_entity.id
_entity.type
_entity.pdbx_description
1 polymer ?
#
loop_
_entity_poly.entity_id
_entity_poly.type
_entity_poly.pdbx_seq_one_letter_code
_entity_poly.pdbx_strand_id
1 'polypeptide(L)'
;MLTLLGYGDQGQPDAAQKAIIPDASWACGMPGGIPVPEKGVAVLEAKMNLRDSYDVGKTQYGRRMAFVVAGGTVSGEKIQGQVSPGALDLQLTLSNGVVEIEQVMVFRTNDGSYIFMRNAGTGTSQSDVRVVMDFEAPNASPFNWLNSGSYVARRTLDLEAKTLTLTVYEVSEAAAGIDVADAVKMAKPKDTPAQPWDYRRTDASERQGPQLIVENVALGASTSVGASKRGNRNIIPITGGTLSGKIAGKVLFGGADYQNFSAAPTIDARYLWQTDDGEVIVVRNTGSFGGLVPTFEAKIDGKYAWLNDGKYLSSNPGMGAGGVSLTFYESSQTN
;
A
#
# COMPACT_ATOMS: atom_id res chain seq x y z
N MET A 1 -9.33 12.19 -32.40
CA MET A 1 -8.18 11.36 -32.84
C MET A 1 -7.04 11.71 -31.89
N LEU A 2 -6.96 11.01 -30.75
CA LEU A 2 -6.00 11.31 -29.68
C LEU A 2 -4.94 10.21 -29.73
N THR A 3 -3.70 10.60 -29.98
CA THR A 3 -2.56 9.71 -30.18
C THR A 3 -2.24 8.98 -28.88
N LEU A 4 -2.45 7.66 -28.84
CA LEU A 4 -1.86 6.78 -27.83
C LEU A 4 -0.34 6.90 -27.93
N LEU A 5 0.31 7.43 -26.90
CA LEU A 5 1.74 7.21 -26.68
C LEU A 5 1.90 5.76 -26.21
N GLY A 6 2.13 4.87 -27.17
CA GLY A 6 2.59 3.52 -26.89
C GLY A 6 3.97 3.60 -26.24
N TYR A 7 4.04 3.32 -24.94
CA TYR A 7 5.28 2.87 -24.33
C TYR A 7 5.55 1.48 -24.89
N GLY A 8 6.54 1.38 -25.78
CA GLY A 8 6.98 0.13 -26.36
C GLY A 8 7.38 -0.86 -25.28
N ASP A 9 6.71 -2.00 -25.28
CA ASP A 9 7.06 -3.20 -24.52
C ASP A 9 8.38 -3.75 -25.07
N GLN A 10 9.48 -3.44 -24.38
CA GLN A 10 10.74 -4.15 -24.53
C GLN A 10 11.16 -4.75 -23.18
N GLY A 11 10.25 -5.52 -22.56
CA GLY A 11 10.67 -6.51 -21.59
C GLY A 11 11.53 -7.56 -22.28
N GLN A 12 12.80 -7.69 -21.88
CA GLN A 12 13.66 -8.81 -22.31
C GLN A 12 13.00 -10.14 -21.88
N PRO A 13 12.64 -11.05 -22.81
CA PRO A 13 11.94 -12.29 -22.47
C PRO A 13 12.65 -13.15 -21.42
N ASP A 14 13.99 -13.09 -21.39
CA ASP A 14 14.83 -13.83 -20.44
C ASP A 14 14.77 -13.28 -19.00
N ALA A 15 14.46 -12.00 -18.81
CA ALA A 15 14.41 -11.39 -17.48
C ALA A 15 13.26 -11.95 -16.63
N ALA A 16 12.14 -12.30 -17.27
CA ALA A 16 10.95 -12.86 -16.61
C ALA A 16 11.19 -14.27 -16.01
N GLN A 17 12.29 -14.94 -16.41
CA GLN A 17 12.64 -16.28 -15.93
C GLN A 17 13.74 -16.30 -14.86
N LYS A 18 14.30 -15.13 -14.52
CA LYS A 18 15.39 -14.99 -13.53
C LYS A 18 14.87 -14.46 -12.20
N ALA A 19 15.60 -14.71 -11.12
CA ALA A 19 15.33 -14.06 -9.84
C ALA A 19 15.59 -12.54 -9.96
N ILE A 20 14.88 -11.74 -9.17
CA ILE A 20 15.06 -10.29 -9.11
C ILE A 20 15.68 -9.94 -7.76
N ILE A 21 16.81 -9.25 -7.77
CA ILE A 21 17.37 -8.65 -6.54
C ILE A 21 16.87 -7.21 -6.48
N PRO A 22 15.98 -6.88 -5.52
CA PRO A 22 15.45 -5.53 -5.38
C PRO A 22 16.57 -4.54 -5.00
N ASP A 23 16.36 -3.27 -5.32
CA ASP A 23 17.21 -2.22 -4.78
C ASP A 23 17.12 -2.20 -3.24
N ALA A 24 18.25 -2.02 -2.55
CA ALA A 24 18.32 -2.10 -1.10
C ALA A 24 17.48 -1.03 -0.38
N SER A 25 17.12 0.07 -1.07
CA SER A 25 16.25 1.11 -0.53
C SER A 25 14.77 0.73 -0.52
N TRP A 26 14.37 -0.35 -1.20
CA TRP A 26 12.98 -0.79 -1.28
C TRP A 26 12.71 -2.02 -0.41
N ALA A 27 11.71 -1.92 0.47
CA ALA A 27 11.44 -2.90 1.52
C ALA A 27 10.67 -4.14 1.02
N CYS A 28 11.16 -4.79 -0.04
CA CYS A 28 10.53 -5.96 -0.66
C CYS A 28 10.40 -7.21 0.24
N GLY A 29 11.05 -7.27 1.40
CA GLY A 29 10.97 -8.44 2.30
C GLY A 29 11.77 -9.67 1.85
N MET A 30 12.40 -9.65 0.66
CA MET A 30 13.32 -10.67 0.17
C MET A 30 14.59 -10.03 -0.44
N PRO A 31 15.49 -9.46 0.39
CA PRO A 31 16.68 -8.75 -0.11
C PRO A 31 17.70 -9.67 -0.80
N GLY A 32 17.69 -10.97 -0.50
CA GLY A 32 18.52 -11.98 -1.17
C GLY A 32 18.05 -12.33 -2.59
N GLY A 33 16.86 -11.87 -2.98
CA GLY A 33 16.27 -12.11 -4.28
C GLY A 33 14.84 -12.64 -4.18
N ILE A 34 13.98 -12.15 -5.07
CA ILE A 34 12.61 -12.61 -5.27
C ILE A 34 12.66 -13.64 -6.42
N PRO A 35 12.38 -14.93 -6.16
CA PRO A 35 12.41 -15.94 -7.21
C PRO A 35 11.29 -15.70 -8.23
N VAL A 36 11.32 -16.44 -9.33
CA VAL A 36 10.15 -16.53 -10.24
C VAL A 36 9.05 -17.25 -9.47
N PRO A 37 7.86 -16.61 -9.24
CA PRO A 37 6.83 -17.19 -8.38
C PRO A 37 6.43 -18.61 -8.81
N GLU A 38 6.33 -18.85 -10.11
CA GLU A 38 5.90 -20.10 -10.73
C GLU A 38 6.88 -21.27 -10.54
N LYS A 39 8.09 -21.02 -10.03
CA LYS A 39 9.02 -22.08 -9.59
C LYS A 39 8.68 -22.63 -8.20
N GLY A 40 7.77 -21.98 -7.48
CA GLY A 40 7.21 -22.44 -6.22
C GLY A 40 5.93 -23.27 -6.39
N VAL A 41 5.24 -23.52 -5.28
CA VAL A 41 3.97 -24.25 -5.25
C VAL A 41 2.82 -23.26 -5.11
N ALA A 42 1.87 -23.27 -6.04
CA ALA A 42 0.70 -22.38 -5.97
C ALA A 42 -0.12 -22.67 -4.70
N VAL A 43 -0.46 -21.62 -3.93
CA VAL A 43 -1.21 -21.74 -2.67
C VAL A 43 -2.59 -21.11 -2.71
N LEU A 44 -2.72 -19.95 -3.38
CA LEU A 44 -4.00 -19.28 -3.57
C LEU A 44 -3.94 -18.30 -4.75
N GLU A 45 -5.11 -17.95 -5.27
CA GLU A 45 -5.32 -16.88 -6.23
C GLU A 45 -6.32 -15.87 -5.66
N ALA A 46 -5.96 -14.59 -5.70
CA ALA A 46 -6.86 -13.49 -5.41
C ALA A 46 -7.18 -12.74 -6.71
N LYS A 47 -8.43 -12.88 -7.19
CA LYS A 47 -8.96 -12.17 -8.36
C LYS A 47 -9.79 -10.98 -7.88
N MET A 48 -9.32 -9.77 -8.15
CA MET A 48 -9.90 -8.53 -7.66
C MET A 48 -10.47 -7.70 -8.79
N ASN A 49 -11.60 -7.05 -8.52
CA ASN A 49 -12.21 -6.07 -9.40
C ASN A 49 -11.78 -4.67 -8.95
N LEU A 50 -11.24 -3.88 -9.88
CA LEU A 50 -10.93 -2.48 -9.64
C LEU A 50 -12.23 -1.68 -9.59
N ARG A 51 -12.38 -0.91 -8.52
CA ARG A 51 -13.43 0.10 -8.41
C ARG A 51 -13.02 1.35 -9.18
N ASP A 52 -11.87 1.89 -8.80
CA ASP A 52 -11.36 3.17 -9.28
C ASP A 52 -9.85 3.08 -9.54
N SER A 53 -9.35 3.92 -10.43
CA SER A 53 -7.93 4.08 -10.74
C SER A 53 -7.61 5.56 -10.76
N TYR A 54 -6.69 5.98 -9.90
CA TYR A 54 -6.32 7.38 -9.73
C TYR A 54 -4.87 7.59 -10.18
N ASP A 55 -4.68 8.51 -11.13
CA ASP A 55 -3.35 9.01 -11.49
C ASP A 55 -3.00 10.16 -10.56
N VAL A 56 -2.12 9.89 -9.60
CA VAL A 56 -1.58 10.92 -8.69
C VAL A 56 -0.55 11.78 -9.43
N GLY A 57 -0.02 11.30 -10.56
CA GLY A 57 0.97 11.99 -11.37
C GLY A 57 2.42 11.72 -10.92
N LYS A 58 3.34 12.56 -11.39
CA LYS A 58 4.76 12.45 -11.00
C LYS A 58 4.93 13.06 -9.60
N THR A 59 5.35 12.24 -8.65
CA THR A 59 5.63 12.60 -7.25
C THR A 59 7.15 12.69 -7.05
N GLN A 60 7.59 12.99 -5.83
CA GLN A 60 9.00 13.02 -5.46
C GLN A 60 9.69 11.65 -5.64
N TYR A 61 8.93 10.56 -5.71
CA TYR A 61 9.45 9.19 -5.84
C TYR A 61 9.37 8.63 -7.27
N GLY A 62 8.48 9.14 -8.13
CA GLY A 62 8.21 8.56 -9.45
C GLY A 62 6.79 8.85 -9.94
N ARG A 63 6.31 8.15 -10.98
CA ARG A 63 4.90 8.25 -11.41
C ARG A 63 4.04 7.35 -10.51
N ARG A 64 3.10 7.93 -9.78
CA ARG A 64 2.22 7.22 -8.85
C ARG A 64 0.85 6.98 -9.46
N MET A 65 0.44 5.71 -9.45
CA MET A 65 -0.94 5.29 -9.63
C MET A 65 -1.46 4.70 -8.31
N ALA A 66 -2.72 4.96 -8.00
CA ALA A 66 -3.43 4.31 -6.90
C ALA A 66 -4.67 3.60 -7.43
N PHE A 67 -4.74 2.29 -7.21
CA PHE A 67 -5.88 1.46 -7.60
C PHE A 67 -6.67 1.08 -6.35
N VAL A 68 -7.98 1.33 -6.39
CA VAL A 68 -8.90 0.96 -5.32
C VAL A 68 -9.70 -0.26 -5.76
N VAL A 69 -9.67 -1.30 -4.95
CA VAL A 69 -10.37 -2.56 -5.23
C VAL A 69 -11.79 -2.53 -4.66
N ALA A 70 -12.78 -2.90 -5.47
CA ALA A 70 -14.18 -3.02 -5.07
C ALA A 70 -14.43 -4.29 -4.24
N GLY A 71 -13.57 -5.29 -4.39
CA GLY A 71 -13.64 -6.60 -3.76
C GLY A 71 -13.13 -7.66 -4.73
N GLY A 72 -13.31 -8.92 -4.39
CA GLY A 72 -12.83 -10.02 -5.23
C GLY A 72 -13.01 -11.38 -4.58
N THR A 73 -12.51 -12.41 -5.24
CA THR A 73 -12.49 -13.78 -4.72
C THR A 73 -11.09 -14.17 -4.31
N VAL A 74 -10.98 -14.97 -3.25
CA VAL A 74 -9.75 -15.67 -2.85
C VAL A 74 -10.03 -17.15 -2.92
N SER A 75 -9.27 -17.89 -3.71
CA SER A 75 -9.46 -19.33 -3.92
C SER A 75 -8.13 -20.07 -3.87
N GLY A 76 -8.06 -21.16 -3.11
CA GLY A 76 -6.91 -22.04 -3.00
C GLY A 76 -7.32 -23.35 -2.29
N GLU A 77 -6.48 -24.37 -2.35
CA GLU A 77 -6.79 -25.69 -1.76
C GLU A 77 -7.14 -25.60 -0.27
N LYS A 78 -6.45 -24.71 0.47
CA LYS A 78 -6.58 -24.54 1.93
C LYS A 78 -7.30 -23.27 2.34
N ILE A 79 -7.79 -22.47 1.39
CA ILE A 79 -8.41 -21.17 1.69
C ILE A 79 -9.44 -20.80 0.63
N GLN A 80 -10.63 -20.41 1.11
CA GLN A 80 -11.67 -19.83 0.27
C GLN A 80 -12.23 -18.60 0.97
N GLY A 81 -12.43 -17.53 0.21
CA GLY A 81 -12.92 -16.27 0.75
C GLY A 81 -13.10 -15.19 -0.30
N GLN A 82 -13.08 -13.96 0.18
CA GLN A 82 -13.24 -12.74 -0.59
C GLN A 82 -12.16 -11.73 -0.23
N VAL A 83 -11.82 -10.87 -1.18
CA VAL A 83 -11.05 -9.66 -0.89
C VAL A 83 -12.03 -8.61 -0.39
N SER A 84 -11.77 -8.04 0.77
CA SER A 84 -12.59 -6.97 1.32
C SER A 84 -12.51 -5.71 0.43
N PRO A 85 -13.61 -4.97 0.27
CA PRO A 85 -13.60 -3.71 -0.46
C PRO A 85 -12.64 -2.69 0.16
N GLY A 86 -12.09 -1.81 -0.68
CA GLY A 86 -11.22 -0.71 -0.25
C GLY A 86 -9.75 -1.07 -0.17
N ALA A 87 -9.33 -2.27 -0.61
CA ALA A 87 -7.91 -2.57 -0.75
C ALA A 87 -7.21 -1.55 -1.68
N LEU A 88 -6.02 -1.12 -1.28
CA LEU A 88 -5.19 -0.16 -2.02
C LEU A 88 -4.01 -0.88 -2.65
N ASP A 89 -3.79 -0.63 -3.93
CA ASP A 89 -2.57 -0.96 -4.66
C ASP A 89 -1.94 0.35 -5.15
N LEU A 90 -0.82 0.72 -4.53
CA LEU A 90 -0.04 1.91 -4.81
C LEU A 90 1.14 1.52 -5.69
N GLN A 91 1.00 1.78 -6.99
CA GLN A 91 2.03 1.50 -7.98
C GLN A 91 2.89 2.73 -8.21
N LEU A 92 4.19 2.60 -8.00
CA LEU A 92 5.18 3.61 -8.35
C LEU A 92 5.98 3.13 -9.57
N THR A 93 6.09 3.97 -10.59
CA THR A 93 6.99 3.72 -11.72
C THR A 93 8.12 4.73 -11.70
N LEU A 94 9.35 4.24 -11.58
CA LEU A 94 10.57 5.04 -11.56
C LEU A 94 10.93 5.51 -12.98
N SER A 95 11.84 6.48 -13.09
CA SER A 95 12.25 7.05 -14.39
C SER A 95 12.94 6.06 -15.33
N ASN A 96 13.49 4.96 -14.79
CA ASN A 96 14.10 3.87 -15.56
C ASN A 96 13.12 2.71 -15.86
N GLY A 97 11.83 2.87 -15.57
CA GLY A 97 10.79 1.86 -15.86
C GLY A 97 10.57 0.82 -14.76
N VAL A 98 11.45 0.78 -13.74
CA VAL A 98 11.27 -0.05 -12.55
C VAL A 98 9.94 0.26 -11.87
N VAL A 99 9.25 -0.79 -11.44
CA VAL A 99 8.00 -0.69 -10.67
C VAL A 99 8.25 -1.06 -9.22
N GLU A 100 7.77 -0.25 -8.30
CA GLU A 100 7.67 -0.53 -6.86
C GLU A 100 6.16 -0.59 -6.50
N ILE A 101 5.73 -1.62 -5.78
CA ILE A 101 4.33 -1.84 -5.40
C ILE A 101 4.20 -1.85 -3.89
N GLU A 102 3.30 -1.04 -3.36
CA GLU A 102 2.78 -1.21 -2.02
C GLU A 102 1.29 -1.58 -2.08
N GLN A 103 0.94 -2.71 -1.49
CA GLN A 103 -0.44 -3.13 -1.37
C GLN A 103 -0.86 -3.21 0.08
N VAL A 104 -2.08 -2.76 0.39
CA VAL A 104 -2.67 -2.92 1.72
C VAL A 104 -4.10 -3.44 1.55
N MET A 105 -4.35 -4.64 2.04
CA MET A 105 -5.62 -5.32 1.81
C MET A 105 -5.99 -6.29 2.92
N VAL A 106 -7.25 -6.73 2.89
CA VAL A 106 -7.81 -7.67 3.85
C VAL A 106 -8.55 -8.76 3.08
N PHE A 107 -8.31 -10.01 3.44
CA PHE A 107 -9.16 -11.12 3.02
C PHE A 107 -10.16 -11.44 4.11
N ARG A 108 -11.39 -11.76 3.72
CA ARG A 108 -12.41 -12.37 4.57
C ARG A 108 -12.61 -13.80 4.12
N THR A 109 -12.25 -14.77 4.95
CA THR A 109 -12.43 -16.19 4.65
C THR A 109 -13.88 -16.61 4.88
N ASN A 110 -14.29 -17.71 4.26
CA ASN A 110 -15.67 -18.21 4.34
C ASN A 110 -16.09 -18.61 5.77
N ASP A 111 -15.13 -18.96 6.63
CA ASP A 111 -15.37 -19.24 8.05
C ASP A 111 -15.47 -17.96 8.92
N GLY A 112 -15.34 -16.79 8.31
CA GLY A 112 -15.48 -15.49 8.96
C GLY A 112 -14.18 -14.89 9.51
N SER A 113 -13.02 -15.54 9.33
CA SER A 113 -11.73 -14.96 9.72
C SER A 113 -11.34 -13.79 8.80
N TYR A 114 -10.62 -12.82 9.36
CA TYR A 114 -10.00 -11.72 8.61
C TYR A 114 -8.49 -11.89 8.58
N ILE A 115 -7.88 -11.74 7.41
CA ILE A 115 -6.43 -11.83 7.22
C ILE A 115 -5.97 -10.52 6.62
N PHE A 116 -5.13 -9.80 7.36
CA PHE A 116 -4.54 -8.55 6.89
C PHE A 116 -3.25 -8.82 6.14
N MET A 117 -2.89 -7.93 5.22
CA MET A 117 -1.59 -7.95 4.58
C MET A 117 -1.17 -6.56 4.12
N ARG A 118 0.13 -6.30 4.26
CA ARG A 118 0.81 -5.13 3.70
C ARG A 118 1.99 -5.63 2.88
N ASN A 119 1.82 -5.67 1.57
CA ASN A 119 2.77 -6.34 0.69
C ASN A 119 3.67 -5.33 -0.03
N ALA A 120 4.92 -5.69 -0.20
CA ALA A 120 5.88 -4.96 -1.02
C ALA A 120 6.19 -5.79 -2.26
N GLY A 121 6.17 -5.15 -3.43
CA GLY A 121 6.49 -5.80 -4.68
C GLY A 121 7.41 -4.96 -5.55
N THR A 122 8.01 -5.60 -6.54
CA THR A 122 8.82 -4.91 -7.52
C THR A 122 8.88 -5.66 -8.86
N GLY A 123 9.29 -4.95 -9.90
CA GLY A 123 9.48 -5.49 -11.24
C GLY A 123 10.41 -4.61 -12.05
N THR A 124 11.13 -5.20 -13.00
CA THR A 124 11.93 -4.46 -13.98
C THR A 124 11.05 -3.64 -14.93
N SER A 125 9.78 -4.03 -15.06
CA SER A 125 8.73 -3.33 -15.78
C SER A 125 7.35 -3.78 -15.27
N GLN A 126 6.27 -3.25 -15.86
CA GLN A 126 4.90 -3.66 -15.53
C GLN A 126 4.54 -5.10 -15.97
N SER A 127 5.30 -5.71 -16.89
CA SER A 127 4.99 -7.06 -17.39
C SER A 127 5.45 -8.20 -16.46
N ASP A 128 6.40 -7.93 -15.57
CA ASP A 128 6.88 -8.88 -14.55
C ASP A 128 6.98 -8.18 -13.20
N VAL A 129 5.83 -8.04 -12.53
CA VAL A 129 5.77 -7.52 -11.16
C VAL A 129 5.52 -8.66 -10.19
N ARG A 130 6.42 -8.78 -9.20
CA ARG A 130 6.38 -9.81 -8.17
C ARG A 130 6.14 -9.15 -6.83
N VAL A 131 5.16 -9.66 -6.09
CA VAL A 131 4.77 -9.09 -4.80
C VAL A 131 5.09 -10.10 -3.70
N VAL A 132 5.94 -9.73 -2.76
CA VAL A 132 6.22 -10.56 -1.59
C VAL A 132 5.06 -10.40 -0.62
N MET A 133 4.37 -11.50 -0.35
CA MET A 133 3.13 -11.49 0.41
C MET A 133 3.44 -11.61 1.90
N ASP A 134 2.89 -10.69 2.68
CA ASP A 134 3.13 -10.58 4.12
C ASP A 134 1.82 -10.65 4.89
N PHE A 135 1.36 -11.89 5.11
CA PHE A 135 0.09 -12.18 5.76
C PHE A 135 0.16 -12.00 7.28
N GLU A 136 -0.91 -11.47 7.85
CA GLU A 136 -1.23 -11.48 9.28
C GLU A 136 -2.57 -12.19 9.46
N ALA A 137 -2.50 -13.50 9.67
CA ALA A 137 -3.65 -14.36 9.93
C ALA A 137 -3.84 -14.57 11.44
N PRO A 138 -5.09 -14.77 11.92
CA PRO A 138 -5.33 -15.05 13.34
C PRO A 138 -4.64 -16.34 13.78
N ASN A 139 -3.91 -16.31 14.90
CA ASN A 139 -3.12 -17.44 15.41
C ASN A 139 -3.99 -18.68 15.69
N ALA A 140 -5.23 -18.46 16.14
CA ALA A 140 -6.18 -19.53 16.45
C ALA A 140 -7.00 -20.00 15.23
N SER A 141 -6.82 -19.38 14.05
CA SER A 141 -7.53 -19.77 12.82
C SER A 141 -6.83 -20.92 12.10
N PRO A 142 -7.54 -21.70 11.26
CA PRO A 142 -6.92 -22.69 10.39
C PRO A 142 -5.97 -22.09 9.34
N PHE A 143 -5.91 -20.76 9.22
CA PHE A 143 -5.05 -20.04 8.26
C PHE A 143 -3.74 -19.54 8.86
N ASN A 144 -3.43 -19.87 10.12
CA ASN A 144 -2.21 -19.42 10.79
C ASN A 144 -0.91 -19.84 10.06
N TRP A 145 -0.98 -20.87 9.20
CA TRP A 145 0.14 -21.31 8.37
C TRP A 145 0.66 -20.21 7.43
N LEU A 146 -0.21 -19.25 7.05
CA LEU A 146 0.18 -18.08 6.25
C LEU A 146 1.16 -17.15 7.00
N ASN A 147 1.24 -17.23 8.32
CA ASN A 147 2.11 -16.35 9.11
C ASN A 147 3.60 -16.70 8.99
N SER A 148 3.95 -17.92 8.54
CA SER A 148 5.31 -18.46 8.61
C SER A 148 5.94 -18.88 7.28
N GLY A 149 5.18 -18.90 6.18
CA GLY A 149 5.74 -19.27 4.87
C GLY A 149 6.42 -18.13 4.13
N SER A 150 7.14 -18.47 3.07
CA SER A 150 7.74 -17.52 2.14
C SER A 150 6.87 -17.44 0.91
N TYR A 151 6.14 -16.34 0.74
CA TYR A 151 5.13 -16.22 -0.31
C TYR A 151 5.46 -15.11 -1.29
N VAL A 152 5.37 -15.43 -2.58
CA VAL A 152 5.51 -14.44 -3.65
C VAL A 152 4.34 -14.61 -4.62
N ALA A 153 3.74 -13.50 -4.99
CA ALA A 153 2.69 -13.44 -5.99
C ALA A 153 3.22 -12.94 -7.33
N ARG A 154 2.73 -13.55 -8.40
CA ARG A 154 2.67 -12.90 -9.71
C ARG A 154 1.53 -11.88 -9.68
N ARG A 155 1.83 -10.61 -9.94
CA ARG A 155 0.82 -9.55 -10.08
C ARG A 155 0.50 -9.32 -11.55
N THR A 156 -0.78 -9.38 -11.90
CA THR A 156 -1.29 -9.04 -13.23
C THR A 156 -2.34 -7.95 -13.10
N LEU A 157 -2.12 -6.82 -13.76
CA LEU A 157 -3.04 -5.69 -13.82
C LEU A 157 -3.57 -5.55 -15.24
N ASP A 158 -4.89 -5.62 -15.38
CA ASP A 158 -5.59 -5.37 -16.65
C ASP A 158 -6.55 -4.20 -16.43
N LEU A 159 -6.19 -3.04 -16.99
CA LEU A 159 -6.97 -1.81 -16.85
C LEU A 159 -8.22 -1.79 -17.74
N GLU A 160 -8.22 -2.54 -18.84
CA GLU A 160 -9.37 -2.63 -19.74
C GLU A 160 -10.45 -3.52 -19.11
N ALA A 161 -10.06 -4.68 -18.62
CA ALA A 161 -10.93 -5.59 -17.88
C ALA A 161 -11.24 -5.09 -16.46
N LYS A 162 -10.50 -4.07 -15.97
CA LYS A 162 -10.56 -3.57 -14.59
C LYS A 162 -10.32 -4.67 -13.56
N THR A 163 -9.32 -5.51 -13.80
CA THR A 163 -8.98 -6.61 -12.90
C THR A 163 -7.55 -6.49 -12.40
N LEU A 164 -7.35 -6.85 -11.14
CA LEU A 164 -6.04 -7.07 -10.54
C LEU A 164 -6.01 -8.51 -10.00
N THR A 165 -5.03 -9.29 -10.42
CA THR A 165 -4.87 -10.68 -9.98
C THR A 165 -3.54 -10.85 -9.26
N LEU A 166 -3.60 -11.55 -8.13
CA LEU A 166 -2.42 -12.06 -7.42
C LEU A 166 -2.49 -13.59 -7.41
N THR A 167 -1.60 -14.24 -8.15
CA THR A 167 -1.42 -15.70 -8.06
C THR A 167 -0.24 -15.95 -7.14
N VAL A 168 -0.51 -16.50 -5.95
CA VAL A 168 0.44 -16.60 -4.84
C VAL A 168 1.04 -18.01 -4.78
N TYR A 169 2.35 -18.07 -4.62
CA TYR A 169 3.13 -19.29 -4.52
C TYR A 169 3.91 -19.33 -3.19
N GLU A 170 4.03 -20.50 -2.59
CA GLU A 170 5.06 -20.79 -1.57
C GLU A 170 6.38 -21.02 -2.30
N VAL A 171 7.41 -20.27 -1.93
CA VAL A 171 8.67 -20.19 -2.70
C VAL A 171 9.91 -20.51 -1.89
N SER A 172 9.80 -21.16 -0.72
CA SER A 172 10.96 -21.37 0.15
C SER A 172 12.10 -22.12 -0.56
N GLU A 173 11.78 -23.19 -1.30
CA GLU A 173 12.77 -23.94 -2.07
C GLU A 173 13.35 -23.12 -3.23
N ALA A 174 12.49 -22.40 -3.97
CA ALA A 174 12.91 -21.57 -5.10
C ALA A 174 13.80 -20.40 -4.65
N ALA A 175 13.53 -19.80 -3.49
CA ALA A 175 14.32 -18.73 -2.90
C ALA A 175 15.69 -19.23 -2.41
N ALA A 176 15.74 -20.42 -1.80
CA ALA A 176 17.00 -21.04 -1.37
C ALA A 176 17.94 -21.39 -2.54
N GLY A 177 17.38 -21.63 -3.73
CA GLY A 177 18.12 -21.97 -4.94
C GLY A 177 18.53 -20.79 -5.83
N ILE A 178 18.40 -19.54 -5.37
CA ILE A 178 18.74 -18.37 -6.20
C ILE A 178 20.26 -18.30 -6.45
N ASP A 179 20.65 -18.31 -7.73
CA ASP A 179 21.98 -17.88 -8.15
C ASP A 179 22.03 -16.35 -8.29
N VAL A 180 22.68 -15.70 -7.32
CA VAL A 180 22.85 -14.25 -7.25
C VAL A 180 23.66 -13.71 -8.43
N ALA A 181 24.52 -14.52 -9.05
CA ALA A 181 25.31 -14.10 -10.21
C ALA A 181 24.45 -14.02 -11.48
N ASP A 182 23.43 -14.86 -11.61
CA ASP A 182 22.50 -14.89 -12.74
C ASP A 182 21.22 -14.05 -12.51
N ALA A 183 21.01 -13.54 -11.29
CA ALA A 183 19.84 -12.73 -10.96
C ALA A 183 19.86 -11.33 -11.60
N VAL A 184 18.67 -10.80 -11.92
CA VAL A 184 18.50 -9.43 -12.40
C VAL A 184 18.56 -8.47 -11.22
N LYS A 185 19.58 -7.62 -11.19
CA LYS A 185 19.78 -6.63 -10.13
C LYS A 185 19.08 -5.34 -10.50
N MET A 186 18.13 -4.94 -9.68
CA MET A 186 17.44 -3.68 -9.84
C MET A 186 18.21 -2.57 -9.14
N ALA A 187 18.20 -1.39 -9.75
CA ALA A 187 18.83 -0.20 -9.21
C ALA A 187 17.84 0.96 -9.25
N LYS A 188 17.76 1.70 -8.15
CA LYS A 188 17.05 2.96 -8.09
C LYS A 188 17.85 4.04 -8.81
N PRO A 189 17.21 4.91 -9.62
CA PRO A 189 17.90 6.05 -10.21
C PRO A 189 18.51 6.97 -9.12
N LYS A 190 19.75 7.43 -9.32
CA LYS A 190 20.54 8.14 -8.29
C LYS A 190 19.85 9.37 -7.70
N ASP A 191 19.07 10.09 -8.51
CA ASP A 191 18.40 11.33 -8.11
C ASP A 191 16.95 11.10 -7.63
N THR A 192 16.55 9.85 -7.40
CA THR A 192 15.20 9.51 -6.94
C THR A 192 15.23 9.13 -5.45
N PRO A 193 14.64 9.96 -4.57
CA PRO A 193 14.46 9.62 -3.17
C PRO A 193 13.78 8.25 -2.97
N ALA A 194 14.16 7.54 -1.93
CA ALA A 194 13.50 6.30 -1.55
C ALA A 194 12.09 6.60 -1.01
N GLN A 195 11.07 5.88 -1.49
CA GLN A 195 9.78 5.87 -0.84
C GLN A 195 9.92 5.16 0.51
N PRO A 196 9.50 5.78 1.62
CA PRO A 196 9.61 5.15 2.93
C PRO A 196 8.58 4.02 3.09
N TRP A 197 9.04 2.87 3.56
CA TRP A 197 8.13 1.81 4.03
C TRP A 197 7.59 2.14 5.42
N ASP A 198 8.42 2.62 6.33
CA ASP A 198 7.95 2.97 7.67
C ASP A 198 7.43 4.40 7.72
N TYR A 199 6.46 4.63 8.60
CA TYR A 199 5.93 5.97 8.81
C TYR A 199 6.93 6.83 9.59
N ARG A 200 6.87 8.14 9.35
CA ARG A 200 7.69 9.11 10.09
C ARG A 200 7.20 9.18 11.54
N ARG A 201 8.14 9.22 12.49
CA ARG A 201 7.84 9.53 13.90
C ARG A 201 8.11 10.99 14.19
N THR A 202 7.36 11.55 15.14
CA THR A 202 7.61 12.90 15.65
C THR A 202 8.94 12.96 16.39
N ASP A 203 9.68 14.05 16.20
CA ASP A 203 10.73 14.45 17.11
C ASP A 203 10.14 15.10 18.38
N ALA A 204 10.84 15.01 19.51
CA ALA A 204 10.38 15.55 20.79
C ALA A 204 10.20 17.09 20.79
N SER A 205 10.83 17.81 19.85
CA SER A 205 10.72 19.26 19.67
C SER A 205 9.49 19.70 18.85
N GLU A 206 8.84 18.78 18.13
CA GLU A 206 7.73 19.13 17.22
C GLU A 206 6.43 19.42 17.97
N ARG A 207 5.74 20.50 17.59
CA ARG A 207 4.46 20.93 18.15
C ARG A 207 3.48 21.28 17.04
N GLN A 208 2.18 21.12 17.31
CA GLN A 208 1.12 21.54 16.40
C GLN A 208 1.21 23.05 16.19
N GLY A 209 1.53 23.46 14.97
CA GLY A 209 1.59 24.86 14.54
C GLY A 209 0.27 25.30 13.90
N PRO A 210 0.33 26.15 12.85
CA PRO A 210 -0.85 26.56 12.11
C PRO A 210 -1.67 25.38 11.59
N GLN A 211 -3.00 25.47 11.75
CA GLN A 211 -3.93 24.52 11.18
C GLN A 211 -3.88 24.56 9.64
N LEU A 212 -3.83 23.39 9.02
CA LEU A 212 -3.86 23.21 7.57
C LEU A 212 -5.25 22.84 7.08
N ILE A 213 -5.76 21.72 7.56
CA ILE A 213 -7.03 21.15 7.12
C ILE A 213 -7.77 20.56 8.32
N VAL A 214 -9.10 20.54 8.20
CA VAL A 214 -9.99 19.70 9.00
C VAL A 214 -10.64 18.72 8.06
N GLU A 215 -10.57 17.44 8.39
CA GLU A 215 -11.30 16.39 7.67
C GLU A 215 -12.35 15.73 8.56
N ASN A 216 -13.40 15.25 7.92
CA ASN A 216 -14.36 14.31 8.46
C ASN A 216 -14.30 13.06 7.60
N VAL A 217 -13.82 11.97 8.18
CA VAL A 217 -13.61 10.68 7.52
C VAL A 217 -14.77 9.76 7.88
N ALA A 218 -15.52 9.33 6.87
CA ALA A 218 -16.58 8.34 7.03
C ALA A 218 -15.97 6.93 7.10
N LEU A 219 -16.48 6.14 8.04
CA LEU A 219 -15.93 4.84 8.38
C LEU A 219 -16.92 3.71 8.10
N GLY A 220 -16.39 2.55 7.70
CA GLY A 220 -17.11 1.30 7.60
C GLY A 220 -17.20 0.58 8.95
N ALA A 221 -17.70 -0.66 8.91
CA ALA A 221 -17.74 -1.51 10.09
C ALA A 221 -16.32 -1.91 10.54
N SER A 222 -16.08 -1.81 11.84
CA SER A 222 -14.83 -2.29 12.45
C SER A 222 -14.72 -3.81 12.34
N THR A 223 -13.55 -4.31 11.96
CA THR A 223 -13.25 -5.73 11.82
C THR A 223 -11.97 -6.08 12.55
N SER A 224 -11.99 -7.17 13.32
CA SER A 224 -10.81 -7.65 14.06
C SER A 224 -10.16 -8.79 13.31
N VAL A 225 -8.85 -8.69 13.08
CA VAL A 225 -8.00 -9.83 12.70
C VAL A 225 -7.76 -10.72 13.93
N GLY A 226 -7.84 -10.15 15.13
CA GLY A 226 -7.49 -10.83 16.38
C GLY A 226 -5.98 -10.95 16.57
N ALA A 227 -5.58 -11.78 17.54
CA ALA A 227 -4.17 -12.03 17.84
C ALA A 227 -3.49 -12.76 16.66
N SER A 228 -2.41 -12.17 16.13
CA SER A 228 -1.64 -12.61 14.97
C SER A 228 -0.14 -12.46 15.22
N LYS A 229 0.70 -12.71 14.20
CA LYS A 229 2.17 -12.61 14.30
C LYS A 229 2.71 -11.22 14.66
N ARG A 230 1.91 -10.16 14.48
CA ARG A 230 2.28 -8.76 14.83
C ARG A 230 1.38 -8.14 15.89
N GLY A 231 0.73 -8.97 16.70
CA GLY A 231 -0.15 -8.48 17.76
C GLY A 231 -1.62 -8.53 17.39
N ASN A 232 -2.39 -7.56 17.87
CA ASN A 232 -3.84 -7.54 17.70
C ASN A 232 -4.26 -6.38 16.80
N ARG A 233 -4.75 -6.70 15.59
CA ARG A 233 -5.10 -5.70 14.59
C ARG A 233 -6.61 -5.51 14.48
N ASN A 234 -7.03 -4.26 14.50
CA ASN A 234 -8.38 -3.84 14.17
C ASN A 234 -8.34 -2.98 12.91
N ILE A 235 -9.31 -3.18 12.03
CA ILE A 235 -9.35 -2.55 10.72
C ILE A 235 -10.70 -1.90 10.53
N ILE A 236 -10.67 -0.60 10.25
CA ILE A 236 -11.87 0.20 10.02
C ILE A 236 -11.77 0.79 8.61
N PRO A 237 -12.52 0.24 7.63
CA PRO A 237 -12.48 0.74 6.24
C PRO A 237 -12.86 2.22 6.15
N ILE A 238 -12.21 2.96 5.26
CA ILE A 238 -12.57 4.34 4.95
C ILE A 238 -13.52 4.33 3.75
N THR A 239 -14.73 4.85 3.96
CA THR A 239 -15.83 4.80 2.98
C THR A 239 -16.03 6.12 2.24
N GLY A 240 -15.36 7.18 2.69
CA GLY A 240 -15.36 8.50 2.07
C GLY A 240 -15.18 9.60 3.11
N GLY A 241 -15.61 10.81 2.79
CA GLY A 241 -15.55 11.94 3.72
C GLY A 241 -15.31 13.26 3.01
N THR A 242 -15.00 14.27 3.79
CA THR A 242 -14.80 15.65 3.34
C THR A 242 -13.59 16.25 4.03
N LEU A 243 -12.87 17.14 3.34
CA LEU A 243 -11.83 17.95 3.95
C LEU A 243 -12.00 19.43 3.55
N SER A 244 -11.59 20.32 4.45
CA SER A 244 -11.69 21.77 4.29
C SER A 244 -10.52 22.48 4.95
N GLY A 245 -10.28 23.75 4.61
CA GLY A 245 -9.14 24.54 5.11
C GLY A 245 -8.30 25.05 3.95
N LYS A 246 -6.96 24.92 4.04
CA LYS A 246 -6.04 25.24 2.92
C LYS A 246 -6.31 24.36 1.68
N ILE A 247 -6.93 23.21 1.88
CA ILE A 247 -7.37 22.29 0.83
C ILE A 247 -8.84 21.97 1.11
N ALA A 248 -9.67 22.14 0.08
CA ALA A 248 -11.05 21.69 0.07
C ALA A 248 -11.18 20.50 -0.89
N GLY A 249 -12.01 19.54 -0.51
CA GLY A 249 -12.18 18.32 -1.28
C GLY A 249 -12.90 17.22 -0.53
N LYS A 250 -12.73 16.00 -1.02
CA LYS A 250 -13.30 14.78 -0.45
C LYS A 250 -12.24 13.76 -0.09
N VAL A 251 -12.51 13.02 0.97
CA VAL A 251 -11.83 11.76 1.25
C VAL A 251 -12.46 10.71 0.34
N LEU A 252 -11.64 9.98 -0.41
CA LEU A 252 -12.12 8.97 -1.35
C LEU A 252 -12.47 7.67 -0.63
N PHE A 253 -13.35 6.87 -1.24
CA PHE A 253 -13.53 5.48 -0.84
C PHE A 253 -12.22 4.71 -1.10
N GLY A 254 -11.78 3.93 -0.14
CA GLY A 254 -10.56 3.12 -0.24
C GLY A 254 -9.62 3.35 0.93
N GLY A 255 -8.83 2.33 1.21
CA GLY A 255 -8.00 2.27 2.40
C GLY A 255 -8.78 2.00 3.67
N ALA A 256 -8.09 2.12 4.80
CA ALA A 256 -8.63 1.89 6.13
C ALA A 256 -7.73 2.54 7.19
N ASP A 257 -8.20 2.54 8.43
CA ASP A 257 -7.35 2.61 9.62
C ASP A 257 -6.97 1.20 10.06
N TYR A 258 -5.68 0.87 10.03
CA TYR A 258 -5.10 -0.46 10.33
C TYR A 258 -4.49 -0.51 11.73
N GLN A 259 -5.31 -0.20 12.74
CA GLN A 259 -4.93 -0.08 14.14
C GLN A 259 -4.25 -1.33 14.69
N ASN A 260 -3.14 -1.17 15.41
CA ASN A 260 -2.53 -2.22 16.19
C ASN A 260 -2.69 -1.91 17.68
N PHE A 261 -3.37 -2.80 18.40
CA PHE A 261 -3.64 -2.67 19.83
C PHE A 261 -2.60 -3.34 20.74
N SER A 262 -1.51 -3.87 20.18
CA SER A 262 -0.36 -4.29 20.99
C SER A 262 0.29 -3.10 21.69
N ALA A 263 0.90 -3.33 22.85
CA ALA A 263 1.59 -2.28 23.60
C ALA A 263 2.92 -1.91 22.90
N ALA A 264 3.17 -0.67 22.48
CA ALA A 264 2.32 0.52 22.53
C ALA A 264 1.37 0.64 21.32
N PRO A 265 0.09 1.01 21.51
CA PRO A 265 -0.88 0.99 20.43
C PRO A 265 -0.58 2.04 19.36
N THR A 266 -0.88 1.69 18.12
CA THR A 266 -0.67 2.55 16.95
C THR A 266 -1.90 2.58 16.05
N ILE A 267 -2.13 3.75 15.47
CA ILE A 267 -3.05 4.01 14.36
C ILE A 267 -2.19 4.04 13.09
N ASP A 268 -2.67 3.47 11.99
CA ASP A 268 -2.04 3.55 10.67
C ASP A 268 -3.15 3.68 9.63
N ALA A 269 -3.61 4.91 9.39
CA ALA A 269 -4.62 5.21 8.40
C ALA A 269 -3.95 5.49 7.06
N ARG A 270 -4.44 4.85 5.99
CA ARG A 270 -3.94 5.05 4.62
C ARG A 270 -5.09 5.15 3.66
N TYR A 271 -5.12 6.23 2.90
CA TYR A 271 -6.28 6.59 2.09
C TYR A 271 -5.87 7.66 1.07
N LEU A 272 -6.86 8.13 0.32
CA LEU A 272 -6.68 9.12 -0.72
C LEU A 272 -7.58 10.33 -0.46
N TRP A 273 -7.05 11.52 -0.71
CA TRP A 273 -7.85 12.71 -0.92
C TRP A 273 -8.04 12.97 -2.41
N GLN A 274 -9.17 13.56 -2.77
CA GLN A 274 -9.33 14.28 -4.03
C GLN A 274 -9.75 15.71 -3.72
N THR A 275 -8.93 16.65 -4.14
CA THR A 275 -9.18 18.08 -4.01
C THR A 275 -10.29 18.53 -4.98
N ASP A 276 -10.90 19.68 -4.70
CA ASP A 276 -12.01 20.20 -5.52
C ASP A 276 -11.59 20.53 -6.97
N ASP A 277 -10.30 20.79 -7.22
CA ASP A 277 -9.75 20.96 -8.56
C ASP A 277 -9.23 19.65 -9.19
N GLY A 278 -9.44 18.52 -8.50
CA GLY A 278 -9.30 17.17 -9.04
C GLY A 278 -7.98 16.48 -8.75
N GLU A 279 -6.97 17.17 -8.19
CA GLU A 279 -5.70 16.54 -7.79
C GLU A 279 -5.95 15.48 -6.70
N VAL A 280 -5.35 14.31 -6.88
CA VAL A 280 -5.39 13.20 -5.91
C VAL A 280 -4.10 13.19 -5.10
N ILE A 281 -4.23 13.01 -3.79
CA ILE A 281 -3.10 13.00 -2.85
C ILE A 281 -3.17 11.71 -2.05
N VAL A 282 -2.05 10.99 -1.94
CA VAL A 282 -1.93 9.85 -1.03
C VAL A 282 -1.72 10.36 0.38
N VAL A 283 -2.49 9.84 1.34
CA VAL A 283 -2.39 10.20 2.75
C VAL A 283 -2.05 8.96 3.54
N ARG A 284 -1.05 9.09 4.42
CA ARG A 284 -0.77 8.13 5.48
C ARG A 284 -0.67 8.88 6.81
N ASN A 285 -1.58 8.62 7.72
CA ASN A 285 -1.61 9.21 9.05
C ASN A 285 -1.36 8.13 10.10
N THR A 286 -0.19 8.16 10.71
CA THR A 286 0.29 7.04 11.54
C THR A 286 0.94 7.54 12.81
N GLY A 287 0.78 6.80 13.90
CA GLY A 287 1.43 7.10 15.18
C GLY A 287 0.66 6.56 16.37
N SER A 288 1.15 6.88 17.56
CA SER A 288 0.40 6.62 18.80
C SER A 288 -0.64 7.72 19.04
N PHE A 289 -1.63 7.42 19.88
CA PHE A 289 -2.58 8.43 20.35
C PHE A 289 -1.82 9.59 21.01
N GLY A 290 -2.07 10.82 20.55
CA GLY A 290 -1.40 12.06 20.95
C GLY A 290 -0.16 12.42 20.12
N GLY A 291 0.25 11.56 19.17
CA GLY A 291 1.46 11.76 18.37
C GLY A 291 1.32 11.26 16.94
N LEU A 292 0.15 11.48 16.33
CA LEU A 292 -0.12 11.11 14.94
C LEU A 292 0.60 12.03 13.96
N VAL A 293 1.22 11.43 12.94
CA VAL A 293 2.02 12.11 11.93
C VAL A 293 1.46 11.78 10.55
N PRO A 294 0.80 12.75 9.89
CA PRO A 294 0.42 12.59 8.51
C PRO A 294 1.62 12.85 7.59
N THR A 295 1.75 12.01 6.57
CA THR A 295 2.63 12.19 5.42
C THR A 295 1.79 12.17 4.15
N PHE A 296 2.22 12.93 3.16
CA PHE A 296 1.50 13.11 1.91
C PHE A 296 2.37 12.77 0.71
N GLU A 297 1.74 12.29 -0.34
CA GLU A 297 2.36 12.16 -1.66
C GLU A 297 1.48 12.88 -2.68
N ALA A 298 1.99 13.99 -3.20
CA ALA A 298 1.32 14.88 -4.14
C ALA A 298 2.13 15.02 -5.44
N LYS A 299 1.46 15.43 -6.51
CA LYS A 299 2.11 15.70 -7.80
C LYS A 299 3.08 16.88 -7.69
N ILE A 300 4.33 16.74 -8.15
CA ILE A 300 5.39 17.74 -7.97
C ILE A 300 5.21 19.02 -8.77
N ASP A 301 4.48 18.96 -9.89
CA ASP A 301 4.09 20.11 -10.71
C ASP A 301 2.63 20.51 -10.46
N GLY A 302 2.02 19.98 -9.40
CA GLY A 302 0.66 20.30 -8.95
C GLY A 302 0.60 21.45 -7.96
N LYS A 303 -0.60 21.99 -7.76
CA LYS A 303 -0.86 23.10 -6.82
C LYS A 303 -0.53 22.74 -5.37
N TYR A 304 -0.62 21.45 -5.03
CA TYR A 304 -0.41 20.95 -3.68
C TYR A 304 0.97 20.31 -3.48
N ALA A 305 1.93 20.53 -4.40
CA ALA A 305 3.29 19.98 -4.32
C ALA A 305 4.02 20.30 -3.01
N TRP A 306 3.70 21.43 -2.37
CA TRP A 306 4.25 21.84 -1.08
C TRP A 306 3.98 20.84 0.05
N LEU A 307 3.02 19.93 -0.11
CA LEU A 307 2.77 18.82 0.84
C LEU A 307 3.92 17.81 0.91
N ASN A 308 4.74 17.70 -0.13
CA ASN A 308 5.80 16.69 -0.21
C ASN A 308 7.00 17.01 0.70
N ASP A 309 7.23 18.29 0.99
CA ASP A 309 8.44 18.75 1.68
C ASP A 309 8.20 19.15 3.15
N GLY A 310 6.92 19.29 3.56
CA GLY A 310 6.59 19.72 4.91
C GLY A 310 6.64 18.61 5.95
N LYS A 311 6.72 19.03 7.21
CA LYS A 311 6.47 18.18 8.38
C LYS A 311 5.10 18.54 8.94
N TYR A 312 4.32 17.52 9.25
CA TYR A 312 2.94 17.69 9.69
C TYR A 312 2.66 16.87 10.93
N LEU A 313 1.64 17.32 11.67
CA LEU A 313 1.09 16.65 12.84
C LEU A 313 -0.43 16.57 12.71
N SER A 314 -1.02 15.54 13.32
CA SER A 314 -2.46 15.33 13.36
C SER A 314 -2.99 15.44 14.78
N SER A 315 -4.22 15.91 14.94
CA SER A 315 -5.00 15.68 16.16
C SER A 315 -5.26 14.19 16.34
N ASN A 316 -5.71 13.81 17.53
CA ASN A 316 -6.36 12.51 17.68
C ASN A 316 -7.70 12.47 16.93
N PRO A 317 -8.19 11.27 16.56
CA PRO A 317 -9.53 11.13 16.01
C PRO A 317 -10.58 11.58 17.04
N GLY A 318 -11.35 12.61 16.69
CA GLY A 318 -12.55 13.03 17.42
C GLY A 318 -13.82 12.46 16.79
N MET A 319 -14.96 12.59 17.46
CA MET A 319 -16.25 12.16 16.89
C MET A 319 -16.61 13.03 15.68
N GLY A 320 -16.92 12.39 14.55
CA GLY A 320 -17.33 13.04 13.30
C GLY A 320 -18.63 12.45 12.76
N ALA A 321 -19.22 13.11 11.77
CA ALA A 321 -20.42 12.62 11.10
C ALA A 321 -20.11 11.33 10.33
N GLY A 322 -20.69 10.20 10.75
CA GLY A 322 -20.49 8.89 10.11
C GLY A 322 -19.08 8.30 10.29
N GLY A 323 -18.28 8.84 11.21
CA GLY A 323 -16.92 8.38 11.46
C GLY A 323 -16.16 9.31 12.41
N VAL A 324 -15.02 9.82 11.97
CA VAL A 324 -14.11 10.62 12.81
C VAL A 324 -13.76 11.96 12.18
N SER A 325 -13.50 12.97 13.02
CA SER A 325 -12.94 14.24 12.59
C SER A 325 -11.48 14.35 13.03
N LEU A 326 -10.62 14.82 12.13
CA LEU A 326 -9.21 15.10 12.39
C LEU A 326 -8.83 16.49 11.91
N THR A 327 -7.89 17.11 12.60
CA THR A 327 -7.27 18.37 12.19
C THR A 327 -5.79 18.12 11.95
N PHE A 328 -5.26 18.55 10.80
CA PHE A 328 -3.82 18.50 10.53
C PHE A 328 -3.21 19.90 10.63
N TYR A 329 -1.95 19.92 11.05
CA TYR A 329 -1.19 21.11 11.36
C TYR A 329 0.16 21.06 10.67
N GLU A 330 0.71 22.22 10.31
CA GLU A 330 2.14 22.34 10.08
C GLU A 330 2.87 22.02 11.39
N SER A 331 3.98 21.29 11.31
CA SER A 331 4.84 21.06 12.47
C SER A 331 5.68 22.30 12.71
N SER A 332 5.51 22.93 13.88
CA SER A 332 6.41 23.97 14.35
C SER A 332 7.49 23.35 15.23
N GLN A 333 8.74 23.77 15.04
CA GLN A 333 9.82 23.51 16.00
C GLN A 333 10.00 24.77 16.86
N THR A 334 10.07 24.60 18.18
CA THR A 334 10.58 25.66 19.05
C THR A 334 12.10 25.57 19.05
N ASN A 335 12.78 26.67 18.68
CA ASN A 335 14.23 26.83 18.89
C ASN A 335 14.60 26.72 20.38
#